data_AF-S3KIF3-F1
#
_entry.id   AF-S3KIF3-F1
#
_cell.length_a   1.000
_cell.length_b   1.000
_cell.length_c   1.000
_cell.angle_alpha   90.00
_cell.angle_beta   90.00
_cell.angle_gamma   90.00
#
_symmetry.space_group_name_H-M   'P 1'
#
loop_
_entity.id
_entity.type
_entity.pdbx_description
1 polymer ?
#
loop_
_entity_poly.entity_id
_entity_poly.type
_entity_poly.pdbx_seq_one_letter_code
_entity_poly.pdbx_strand_id
1 'polypeptide(L)'
;SGYKVDTWTITPASALQEGGTAGSTTAKVKITANANVNVTFKSLYEPVAFGENGTNLDTYLKNTAPHTDGIYYIKVTGLTAENLEGDSYFPPKSSALGEILKGNPTKKFALKLEEIPYLTDMTACFFNCTNLIQVPTIPNGVTKMEDCFESCTSLTQAPVIPNGVTQMRGCFSG
;
A
#
# COMPACT_ATOMS: atom_id res chain seq x y z
N SER A 1 -2.61 6.05 7.47
CA SER A 1 -3.32 6.20 6.18
C SER A 1 -4.02 4.90 5.83
N GLY A 2 -4.97 4.88 4.88
CA GLY A 2 -5.52 3.62 4.36
C GLY A 2 -6.81 3.11 5.00
N TYR A 3 -7.44 3.90 5.85
CA TYR A 3 -8.75 3.62 6.43
C TYR A 3 -9.63 4.86 6.30
N LYS A 4 -10.94 4.64 6.27
CA LYS A 4 -11.96 5.68 6.35
C LYS A 4 -12.95 5.35 7.45
N VAL A 5 -13.59 6.39 7.99
CA VAL A 5 -14.71 6.24 8.91
C VAL A 5 -15.77 5.37 8.24
N ASP A 6 -16.19 4.32 8.93
CA ASP A 6 -17.24 3.41 8.48
C ASP A 6 -18.57 3.76 9.14
N THR A 7 -18.70 3.50 10.43
CA THR A 7 -19.85 3.92 11.24
C THR A 7 -19.45 4.93 12.29
N TRP A 8 -20.39 5.80 12.62
CA TRP A 8 -20.17 6.85 13.59
C TRP A 8 -21.44 7.04 14.41
N THR A 9 -21.37 6.82 15.72
CA THR A 9 -22.50 7.03 16.63
C THR A 9 -22.08 7.87 17.83
N ILE A 10 -22.92 8.82 18.23
CA ILE A 10 -22.72 9.68 19.40
C ILE A 10 -23.98 9.64 20.25
N THR A 11 -23.81 9.47 21.57
CA THR A 11 -24.92 9.45 22.52
C THR A 11 -24.63 10.32 23.74
N PRO A 12 -25.48 11.31 24.05
CA PRO A 12 -26.65 11.73 23.28
C PRO A 12 -26.24 12.45 21.98
N ALA A 13 -27.04 12.32 20.91
CA ALA A 13 -26.74 12.93 19.61
C ALA A 13 -26.64 14.48 19.68
N SER A 14 -27.34 15.10 20.64
CA SER A 14 -27.29 16.53 20.91
C SER A 14 -25.93 17.04 21.41
N ALA A 15 -25.03 16.14 21.84
CA ALA A 15 -23.70 16.53 22.27
C ALA A 15 -22.76 16.82 21.08
N LEU A 16 -23.11 16.39 19.86
CA LEU A 16 -22.29 16.62 18.66
C LEU A 16 -22.49 18.04 18.11
N GLN A 17 -21.41 18.81 18.06
CA GLN A 17 -21.39 20.16 17.48
C GLN A 17 -20.85 20.18 16.04
N GLU A 18 -19.87 19.34 15.73
CA GLU A 18 -19.23 19.25 14.41
C GLU A 18 -18.58 17.88 14.21
N GLY A 19 -18.65 17.34 12.99
CA GLY A 19 -17.97 16.10 12.59
C GLY A 19 -18.92 14.94 12.27
N GLY A 20 -18.43 13.71 12.36
CA GLY A 20 -19.24 12.49 12.18
C GLY A 20 -19.49 12.05 10.73
N THR A 21 -18.63 12.42 9.79
CA THR A 21 -18.82 12.10 8.37
C THR A 21 -18.32 10.71 8.01
N ALA A 22 -19.24 9.81 7.68
CA ALA A 22 -18.92 8.51 7.11
C ALA A 22 -18.11 8.68 5.81
N GLY A 23 -17.09 7.85 5.62
CA GLY A 23 -16.19 7.91 4.47
C GLY A 23 -15.02 8.89 4.59
N SER A 24 -14.98 9.73 5.63
CA SER A 24 -13.84 10.63 5.89
C SER A 24 -12.56 9.84 6.23
N THR A 25 -11.41 10.30 5.74
CA THR A 25 -10.09 9.79 6.13
C THR A 25 -9.62 10.31 7.49
N THR A 26 -10.37 11.23 8.09
CA THR A 26 -10.13 11.76 9.43
C THR A 26 -11.37 11.62 10.31
N ALA A 27 -11.16 11.20 11.56
CA ALA A 27 -12.18 11.22 12.59
C ALA A 27 -12.04 12.52 13.39
N LYS A 28 -12.92 13.48 13.15
CA LYS A 28 -12.97 14.74 13.92
C LYS A 28 -14.33 14.85 14.62
N VAL A 29 -14.29 15.31 15.86
CA VAL A 29 -15.49 15.51 16.68
C VAL A 29 -15.33 16.75 17.54
N LYS A 30 -16.41 17.52 17.66
CA LYS A 30 -16.53 18.60 18.63
C LYS A 30 -17.74 18.32 19.52
N ILE A 31 -17.52 18.29 20.85
CA ILE A 31 -18.52 17.85 21.83
C ILE A 31 -18.77 18.96 22.86
N THR A 32 -20.03 19.18 23.24
CA THR A 32 -20.45 20.25 24.17
C THR A 32 -20.91 19.75 25.54
N ALA A 33 -21.07 18.43 25.71
CA ALA A 33 -21.52 17.80 26.95
C ALA A 33 -20.93 16.38 27.08
N ASN A 34 -21.16 15.72 28.21
CA ASN A 34 -20.77 14.32 28.37
C ASN A 34 -21.43 13.46 27.30
N ALA A 35 -20.61 12.74 26.54
CA ALA A 35 -21.07 11.91 25.43
C ALA A 35 -20.20 10.68 25.25
N ASN A 36 -20.84 9.60 24.78
CA ASN A 36 -20.16 8.42 24.27
C ASN A 36 -20.04 8.56 22.76
N VAL A 37 -18.81 8.45 22.22
CA VAL A 37 -18.53 8.49 20.79
C VAL A 37 -17.99 7.12 20.38
N ASN A 38 -18.69 6.44 19.47
CA ASN A 38 -18.21 5.20 18.86
C ASN A 38 -17.93 5.45 17.39
N VAL A 39 -16.70 5.15 16.97
CA VAL A 39 -16.26 5.27 15.58
C VAL A 39 -15.70 3.92 15.15
N THR A 40 -16.22 3.39 14.06
CA THR A 40 -15.61 2.24 13.38
C THR A 40 -14.92 2.70 12.10
N PHE A 41 -13.90 1.95 11.68
CA PHE A 41 -13.13 2.25 10.49
C PHE A 41 -13.15 1.05 9.54
N LYS A 42 -13.17 1.33 8.24
CA LYS A 42 -13.00 0.32 7.19
C LYS A 42 -11.78 0.62 6.34
N SER A 43 -11.17 -0.44 5.82
CA SER A 43 -10.01 -0.35 4.91
C SER A 43 -10.39 0.35 3.62
N LEU A 44 -9.47 1.15 3.06
CA LEU A 44 -9.54 1.67 1.69
C LEU A 44 -9.08 0.65 0.64
N TYR A 45 -8.32 -0.37 1.07
CA TYR A 45 -7.67 -1.32 0.17
C TYR A 45 -8.63 -2.37 -0.35
N GLU A 46 -8.75 -2.44 -1.68
CA GLU A 46 -9.51 -3.47 -2.39
C GLU A 46 -8.61 -4.70 -2.66
N PRO A 47 -9.05 -5.93 -2.34
CA PRO A 47 -8.33 -7.14 -2.72
C PRO A 47 -8.32 -7.34 -4.24
N VAL A 48 -7.14 -7.44 -4.84
CA VAL A 48 -6.97 -7.69 -6.27
C VAL A 48 -5.98 -8.82 -6.47
N ALA A 49 -6.42 -9.89 -7.12
CA ALA A 49 -5.54 -11.00 -7.45
C ALA A 49 -4.45 -10.55 -8.45
N PHE A 50 -3.21 -10.98 -8.23
CA PHE A 50 -2.13 -10.77 -9.18
C PHE A 50 -2.47 -11.43 -10.52
N GLY A 51 -2.90 -12.70 -10.48
CA GLY A 51 -3.21 -13.50 -11.66
C GLY A 51 -1.95 -14.02 -12.35
N GLU A 52 -2.14 -14.84 -13.38
CA GLU A 52 -1.02 -15.40 -14.14
C GLU A 52 -0.21 -14.26 -14.78
N ASN A 53 1.08 -14.16 -14.43
CA ASN A 53 1.99 -13.09 -14.84
C ASN A 53 1.42 -11.67 -14.62
N GLY A 54 0.54 -11.49 -13.63
CA GLY A 54 -0.01 -10.18 -13.28
C GLY A 54 -1.18 -9.69 -14.14
N THR A 55 -1.73 -10.56 -15.01
CA THR A 55 -2.81 -10.23 -15.95
C THR A 55 -4.09 -9.71 -15.28
N ASN A 56 -4.44 -10.24 -14.10
CA ASN A 56 -5.62 -9.79 -13.36
C ASN A 56 -5.43 -8.39 -12.79
N LEU A 57 -4.25 -8.12 -12.20
CA LEU A 57 -3.91 -6.79 -11.70
C LEU A 57 -3.88 -5.76 -12.84
N ASP A 58 -3.24 -6.08 -13.97
CA ASP A 58 -3.21 -5.20 -15.13
C ASP A 58 -4.62 -4.89 -15.68
N THR A 59 -5.47 -5.91 -15.76
CA THR A 59 -6.88 -5.76 -16.17
C THR A 59 -7.65 -4.84 -15.20
N TYR A 60 -7.46 -5.02 -13.89
CA TYR A 60 -8.05 -4.16 -12.88
C TYR A 60 -7.61 -2.69 -13.08
N LEU A 61 -6.31 -2.46 -13.28
CA LEU A 61 -5.76 -1.12 -13.47
C LEU A 61 -6.30 -0.43 -14.72
N LYS A 62 -6.64 -1.17 -15.79
CA LYS A 62 -7.21 -0.61 -17.02
C LYS A 62 -8.69 -0.21 -16.87
N ASN A 63 -9.43 -0.96 -16.08
CA ASN A 63 -10.90 -0.85 -16.03
C ASN A 63 -11.43 -0.13 -14.78
N THR A 64 -10.57 0.18 -13.82
CA THR A 64 -10.98 0.74 -12.53
C THR A 64 -10.50 2.19 -12.37
N ALA A 65 -11.39 3.06 -11.91
CA ALA A 65 -11.05 4.42 -11.50
C ALA A 65 -10.39 4.41 -10.11
N PRO A 66 -9.47 5.34 -9.81
CA PRO A 66 -8.90 5.46 -8.47
C PRO A 66 -9.95 5.89 -7.44
N HIS A 67 -9.57 5.86 -6.17
CA HIS A 67 -10.33 6.51 -5.11
C HIS A 67 -10.40 8.04 -5.35
N THR A 68 -11.26 8.76 -4.60
CA THR A 68 -11.53 10.20 -4.79
C THR A 68 -10.31 11.11 -4.62
N ASP A 69 -9.26 10.63 -3.97
CA ASP A 69 -7.95 11.28 -3.82
C ASP A 69 -6.98 10.97 -4.98
N GLY A 70 -7.43 10.24 -5.99
CA GLY A 70 -6.63 9.83 -7.15
C GLY A 70 -5.68 8.66 -6.89
N ILE A 71 -5.81 7.97 -5.75
CA ILE A 71 -4.94 6.86 -5.35
C ILE A 71 -5.65 5.52 -5.57
N TYR A 72 -4.91 4.56 -6.10
CA TYR A 72 -5.29 3.15 -6.15
C TYR A 72 -4.82 2.46 -4.87
N TYR A 73 -5.75 2.19 -3.95
CA TYR A 73 -5.50 1.42 -2.73
C TYR A 73 -5.73 -0.06 -3.01
N ILE A 74 -4.65 -0.83 -3.17
CA ILE A 74 -4.72 -2.22 -3.64
C ILE A 74 -4.09 -3.15 -2.61
N LYS A 75 -4.86 -4.14 -2.15
CA LYS A 75 -4.31 -5.31 -1.45
C LYS A 75 -4.07 -6.40 -2.50
N VAL A 76 -2.82 -6.60 -2.90
CA VAL A 76 -2.48 -7.60 -3.93
C VAL A 76 -2.52 -8.99 -3.29
N THR A 77 -3.24 -9.93 -3.91
CA THR A 77 -3.38 -11.31 -3.44
C THR A 77 -2.90 -12.33 -4.47
N GLY A 78 -2.57 -13.54 -4.03
CA GLY A 78 -2.13 -14.62 -4.92
C GLY A 78 -0.73 -14.39 -5.50
N LEU A 79 0.12 -13.67 -4.77
CA LEU A 79 1.53 -13.49 -5.12
C LEU A 79 2.35 -14.69 -4.68
N THR A 80 3.33 -15.07 -5.49
CA THR A 80 4.43 -15.95 -5.10
C THR A 80 5.68 -15.14 -4.79
N ALA A 81 6.68 -15.77 -4.15
CA ALA A 81 7.96 -15.11 -3.88
C ALA A 81 8.63 -14.57 -5.16
N GLU A 82 8.58 -15.34 -6.25
CA GLU A 82 9.12 -14.98 -7.56
C GLU A 82 8.47 -13.71 -8.15
N ASN A 83 7.23 -13.39 -7.77
CA ASN A 83 6.55 -12.18 -8.26
C ASN A 83 7.09 -10.89 -7.60
N LEU A 84 7.88 -11.02 -6.53
CA LEU A 84 8.43 -9.93 -5.74
C LEU A 84 9.95 -9.85 -5.79
N GLU A 85 10.60 -10.80 -6.46
CA GLU A 85 12.05 -10.79 -6.67
C GLU A 85 12.36 -10.09 -8.00
N GLY A 86 13.10 -8.98 -7.94
CA GLY A 86 13.75 -8.36 -9.10
C GLY A 86 15.13 -8.95 -9.33
N ASP A 87 15.91 -8.35 -10.24
CA ASP A 87 17.31 -8.70 -10.41
C ASP A 87 18.23 -7.50 -10.14
N SER A 88 19.42 -7.80 -9.64
CA SER A 88 20.47 -6.81 -9.32
C SER A 88 21.51 -6.65 -10.43
N TYR A 89 21.27 -7.23 -11.62
CA TYR A 89 22.16 -7.02 -12.76
C TYR A 89 22.05 -5.58 -13.22
N PHE A 90 23.16 -4.93 -13.59
CA PHE A 90 23.10 -3.54 -14.01
C PHE A 90 22.61 -3.41 -15.46
N PRO A 91 21.53 -2.64 -15.75
CA PRO A 91 20.69 -1.90 -14.81
C PRO A 91 19.65 -2.80 -14.11
N PRO A 92 19.36 -2.61 -12.80
CA PRO A 92 18.47 -3.48 -12.05
C PRO A 92 17.10 -3.61 -12.72
N LYS A 93 16.54 -4.81 -12.70
CA LYS A 93 15.20 -5.08 -13.20
C LYS A 93 14.23 -5.24 -12.05
N SER A 94 13.05 -4.65 -12.18
CA SER A 94 12.02 -4.80 -11.15
C SER A 94 11.41 -6.20 -11.19
N SER A 95 10.78 -6.58 -10.08
CA SER A 95 9.98 -7.79 -10.02
C SER A 95 8.78 -7.71 -10.97
N ALA A 96 8.10 -8.83 -11.20
CA ALA A 96 6.88 -8.85 -12.02
C ALA A 96 5.81 -7.86 -11.51
N LEU A 97 5.65 -7.75 -10.18
CA LEU A 97 4.78 -6.73 -9.59
C LEU A 97 5.29 -5.31 -9.88
N GLY A 98 6.58 -5.05 -9.68
CA GLY A 98 7.19 -3.74 -9.95
C GLY A 98 7.01 -3.30 -11.40
N GLU A 99 7.23 -4.19 -12.37
CA GLU A 99 7.06 -3.90 -13.79
C GLU A 99 5.64 -3.45 -14.14
N ILE A 100 4.61 -4.09 -13.57
CA ILE A 100 3.21 -3.71 -13.81
C ILE A 100 2.91 -2.31 -13.27
N LEU A 101 3.43 -1.99 -12.09
CA LEU A 101 3.24 -0.67 -11.49
C LEU A 101 3.94 0.41 -12.33
N LYS A 102 5.20 0.20 -12.72
CA LYS A 102 5.94 1.11 -13.61
C LYS A 102 5.28 1.31 -14.96
N GLY A 103 4.66 0.27 -15.51
CA GLY A 103 3.88 0.34 -16.75
C GLY A 103 2.66 1.27 -16.69
N ASN A 104 2.34 1.82 -15.51
CA ASN A 104 1.22 2.71 -15.28
C ASN A 104 1.68 4.07 -14.67
N PRO A 105 2.55 4.84 -15.35
CA PRO A 105 3.27 5.97 -14.74
C PRO A 105 2.39 7.14 -14.31
N THR A 106 1.16 7.26 -14.83
CA THR A 106 0.20 8.31 -14.46
C THR A 106 -0.66 7.94 -13.26
N LYS A 107 -0.70 6.66 -12.86
CA LYS A 107 -1.52 6.15 -11.75
C LYS A 107 -0.70 6.11 -10.47
N LYS A 108 -1.34 6.40 -9.35
CA LYS A 108 -0.69 6.48 -8.04
C LYS A 108 -1.06 5.28 -7.18
N PHE A 109 -0.07 4.59 -6.62
CA PHE A 109 -0.28 3.32 -5.92
C PHE A 109 -0.03 3.40 -4.42
N ALA A 110 -0.97 2.87 -3.65
CA ALA A 110 -0.81 2.53 -2.25
C ALA A 110 -1.07 1.03 -2.12
N LEU A 111 -0.05 0.26 -1.74
CA LEU A 111 -0.10 -1.20 -1.77
C LEU A 111 -0.11 -1.83 -0.39
N LYS A 112 -0.79 -2.98 -0.30
CA LYS A 112 -0.65 -3.94 0.79
C LYS A 112 -0.39 -5.33 0.20
N LEU A 113 0.51 -6.07 0.82
CA LEU A 113 0.77 -7.47 0.52
C LEU A 113 0.19 -8.34 1.63
N GLU A 114 -0.14 -9.58 1.29
CA GLU A 114 -0.40 -10.62 2.28
C GLU A 114 0.92 -11.26 2.76
N GLU A 115 0.83 -12.12 3.77
CA GLU A 115 1.97 -12.96 4.14
C GLU A 115 2.22 -13.96 3.01
N ILE A 116 3.43 -13.94 2.46
CA ILE A 116 3.81 -14.76 1.32
C ILE A 116 4.79 -15.84 1.82
N PRO A 117 4.39 -17.12 1.80
CA PRO A 117 5.26 -18.20 2.25
C PRO A 117 6.59 -18.20 1.50
N TYR A 118 7.68 -18.42 2.24
CA TYR A 118 9.03 -18.56 1.71
C TYR A 118 9.62 -17.32 1.00
N LEU A 119 8.95 -16.16 1.04
CA LEU A 119 9.51 -14.92 0.54
C LEU A 119 10.68 -14.48 1.44
N THR A 120 11.89 -14.51 0.89
CA THR A 120 13.13 -14.10 1.61
C THR A 120 13.88 -12.97 0.91
N ASP A 121 13.57 -12.71 -0.36
CA ASP A 121 14.26 -11.76 -1.22
C ASP A 121 13.25 -10.83 -1.90
N MET A 122 13.43 -9.53 -1.73
CA MET A 122 12.69 -8.47 -2.43
C MET A 122 13.66 -7.50 -3.14
N THR A 123 14.86 -7.98 -3.49
CA THR A 123 15.86 -7.20 -4.22
C THR A 123 15.25 -6.58 -5.46
N ALA A 124 15.47 -5.28 -5.67
CA ALA A 124 14.97 -4.47 -6.76
C ALA A 124 13.44 -4.52 -7.01
N CYS A 125 12.63 -5.06 -6.08
CA CYS A 125 11.20 -5.33 -6.31
C CYS A 125 10.43 -4.13 -6.89
N PHE A 126 10.68 -2.93 -6.36
CA PHE A 126 10.07 -1.68 -6.80
C PHE A 126 11.09 -0.68 -7.35
N PHE A 127 12.23 -1.16 -7.87
CA PHE A 127 13.24 -0.31 -8.50
C PHE A 127 12.57 0.62 -9.54
N ASN A 128 12.77 1.93 -9.43
CA ASN A 128 12.21 2.97 -10.30
C ASN A 128 10.66 3.02 -10.37
N CYS A 129 9.96 2.54 -9.34
CA CYS A 129 8.51 2.74 -9.20
C CYS A 129 8.21 4.17 -8.74
N THR A 130 8.37 5.16 -9.63
CA THR A 130 8.16 6.59 -9.33
C THR A 130 6.72 6.97 -8.99
N ASN A 131 5.79 6.04 -9.08
CA ASN A 131 4.37 6.22 -8.85
C ASN A 131 3.84 5.48 -7.60
N LEU A 132 4.73 4.80 -6.87
CA LEU A 132 4.42 4.18 -5.58
C LEU A 132 4.46 5.25 -4.47
N ILE A 133 3.30 5.54 -3.89
CA ILE A 133 3.14 6.58 -2.84
C ILE A 133 3.27 5.99 -1.45
N GLN A 134 2.69 4.81 -1.27
CA GLN A 134 2.71 4.07 -0.02
C GLN A 134 3.12 2.64 -0.30
N VAL A 135 4.17 2.24 0.38
CA VAL A 135 4.76 0.91 0.32
C VAL A 135 3.99 -0.09 1.16
N PRO A 136 4.08 -1.39 0.78
CA PRO A 136 3.47 -2.44 1.56
C PRO A 136 4.19 -2.65 2.89
N THR A 137 3.46 -3.17 3.88
CA THR A 137 4.10 -3.85 5.01
C THR A 137 4.94 -4.99 4.44
N ILE A 138 6.25 -4.96 4.71
CA ILE A 138 7.17 -5.99 4.22
C ILE A 138 6.86 -7.30 4.98
N PRO A 139 6.69 -8.44 4.27
CA PRO A 139 6.44 -9.73 4.92
C PRO A 139 7.58 -10.14 5.86
N ASN A 140 7.26 -10.83 6.96
CA ASN A 140 8.21 -11.10 8.04
C ASN A 140 9.39 -12.01 7.64
N GLY A 141 9.26 -12.79 6.56
CA GLY A 141 10.30 -13.68 6.05
C GLY A 141 11.42 -13.00 5.26
N VAL A 142 11.23 -11.72 4.87
CA VAL A 142 12.18 -11.00 4.01
C VAL A 142 13.48 -10.74 4.75
N THR A 143 14.59 -11.13 4.13
CA THR A 143 15.96 -10.90 4.64
C THR A 143 16.76 -9.95 3.76
N LYS A 144 16.36 -9.79 2.49
CA LYS A 144 17.05 -8.95 1.50
C LYS A 144 16.09 -8.00 0.80
N MET A 145 16.53 -6.75 0.67
CA MET A 145 15.81 -5.64 0.07
C MET A 145 16.78 -4.67 -0.64
N GLU A 146 17.88 -5.19 -1.19
CA GLU A 146 18.83 -4.35 -1.94
C GLU A 146 18.10 -3.65 -3.09
N ASP A 147 18.27 -2.35 -3.24
CA ASP A 147 17.70 -1.51 -4.30
C ASP A 147 16.16 -1.59 -4.42
N CYS A 148 15.48 -2.15 -3.41
CA CYS A 148 14.05 -2.48 -3.46
C CYS A 148 13.16 -1.27 -3.78
N PHE A 149 13.46 -0.10 -3.24
CA PHE A 149 12.76 1.16 -3.52
C PHE A 149 13.69 2.23 -4.10
N GLU A 150 14.79 1.81 -4.74
CA GLU A 150 15.66 2.76 -5.41
C GLU A 150 14.87 3.53 -6.49
N SER A 151 15.04 4.85 -6.54
CA SER A 151 14.32 5.78 -7.42
C SER A 151 12.80 5.82 -7.26
N CYS A 152 12.25 5.35 -6.12
CA CYS A 152 10.83 5.53 -5.78
C CYS A 152 10.51 6.96 -5.32
N THR A 153 10.59 7.94 -6.21
CA THR A 153 10.53 9.38 -5.87
C THR A 153 9.18 9.89 -5.34
N SER A 154 8.07 9.17 -5.55
CA SER A 154 6.77 9.51 -4.96
C SER A 154 6.55 8.92 -3.57
N LEU A 155 7.50 8.13 -3.04
CA LEU A 155 7.36 7.49 -1.76
C LEU A 155 7.46 8.52 -0.63
N THR A 156 6.37 8.71 0.11
CA THR A 156 6.32 9.73 1.19
C THR A 156 6.51 9.16 2.58
N GLN A 157 6.41 7.83 2.74
CA GLN A 157 6.53 7.14 4.01
C GLN A 157 7.31 5.85 3.81
N ALA A 158 8.35 5.64 4.62
CA ALA A 158 9.10 4.40 4.63
C ALA A 158 8.23 3.23 5.14
N PRO A 159 8.46 2.00 4.67
CA PRO A 159 7.76 0.83 5.19
C PRO A 159 8.28 0.49 6.59
N VAL A 160 7.48 -0.25 7.35
CA VAL A 160 8.00 -0.95 8.54
C VAL A 160 8.95 -2.03 8.05
N ILE A 161 10.20 -1.97 8.50
CA ILE A 161 11.24 -2.95 8.16
C ILE A 161 11.23 -4.07 9.21
N PRO A 162 11.01 -5.35 8.81
CA PRO A 162 11.07 -6.48 9.72
C PRO A 162 12.46 -6.67 10.31
N ASN A 163 12.54 -7.18 11.55
CA ASN A 163 13.81 -7.42 12.25
C ASN A 163 14.75 -8.40 11.51
N GLY A 164 14.22 -9.24 10.61
CA GLY A 164 15.00 -10.21 9.85
C GLY A 164 15.74 -9.65 8.64
N VAL A 165 15.50 -8.38 8.27
CA VAL A 165 16.16 -7.77 7.11
C VAL A 165 17.62 -7.46 7.44
N THR A 166 18.54 -8.03 6.67
CA THR A 166 20.00 -7.90 6.85
C THR A 166 20.70 -7.25 5.66
N GLN A 167 20.05 -7.16 4.50
CA GLN A 167 20.62 -6.56 3.28
C GLN A 167 19.68 -5.48 2.71
N MET A 168 20.13 -4.23 2.71
CA MET A 168 19.34 -3.06 2.27
C MET A 168 20.18 -2.04 1.49
N ARG A 169 21.28 -2.46 0.85
CA ARG A 169 22.12 -1.56 0.03
C ARG A 169 21.22 -0.84 -0.97
N GLY A 170 21.36 0.49 -1.08
CA GLY A 170 20.64 1.31 -2.05
C GLY A 170 19.11 1.32 -1.93
N CYS A 171 18.51 0.64 -0.94
CA CYS A 171 17.07 0.37 -0.86
C CYS A 171 16.19 1.61 -1.00
N PHE A 172 16.64 2.78 -0.51
CA PHE A 172 15.91 4.05 -0.59
C PHE A 172 16.75 5.16 -1.25
N SER A 173 17.67 4.78 -2.14
CA SER A 173 18.46 5.74 -2.93
C SER A 173 17.55 6.40 -3.97
N GLY A 174 17.49 7.74 -4.06
CA GLY A 174 16.70 8.44 -5.08
C GLY A 174 16.11 9.77 -4.64
#